data_AF-A0A6L8G5P7-F1
#
_entry.id   AF-A0A6L8G5P7-F1
#
_cell.length_a   1.000
_cell.length_b   1.000
_cell.length_c   1.000
_cell.angle_alpha   90.00
_cell.angle_beta   90.00
_cell.angle_gamma   90.00
#
_symmetry.space_group_name_H-M   'P 1'
#
loop_
_entity.id
_entity.type
_entity.pdbx_description
1 polymer ?
#
loop_
_entity_poly.entity_id
_entity_poly.type
_entity_poly.pdbx_seq_one_letter_code
_entity_poly.pdbx_strand_id
1 'polypeptide(L)'
;MSRSKRTLRVTAEDALARGKVFSVMAQRDWELLHEIARYIRDDVDPALALTDPSRYRLLREAVTRCHVQGLTHMTPERIRAVTGWAPDVHQPASSGGRKPETAEEPEGVSLP
;
A
#
# COMPACT_ATOMS: atom_id res chain seq x y z
N MET A 1 5.97 -2.23 14.45
CA MET A 1 6.63 -0.99 14.02
C MET A 1 6.71 -1.00 12.50
N SER A 2 5.89 -0.20 11.83
CA SER A 2 5.93 -0.07 10.37
C SER A 2 7.17 0.70 9.93
N ARG A 3 7.77 0.29 8.81
CA ARG A 3 8.93 0.99 8.24
C ARG A 3 8.50 2.36 7.72
N SER A 4 9.46 3.28 7.62
CA SER A 4 9.20 4.53 6.89
C SER A 4 8.89 4.22 5.41
N LYS A 5 8.05 5.04 4.77
CA LYS A 5 7.70 4.88 3.33
C LYS A 5 8.95 4.84 2.44
N ARG A 6 9.94 5.69 2.72
CA ARG A 6 11.20 5.74 1.97
C ARG A 6 12.00 4.45 2.13
N THR A 7 12.15 3.97 3.37
CA THR A 7 12.85 2.71 3.66
C THR A 7 12.16 1.55 2.94
N LEU A 8 10.84 1.45 3.06
CA LEU A 8 10.06 0.38 2.46
C LEU A 8 10.22 0.34 0.94
N ARG A 9 10.13 1.50 0.28
CA ARG A 9 10.36 1.63 -1.17
C ARG A 9 11.76 1.15 -1.57
N VAL A 10 12.81 1.63 -0.90
CA VAL A 10 14.19 1.25 -1.22
C VAL A 10 14.42 -0.24 -0.98
N THR A 11 13.87 -0.80 0.09
CA THR A 11 13.96 -2.23 0.39
C THR A 11 13.19 -3.07 -0.63
N ALA A 12 12.04 -2.61 -1.12
CA ALA A 12 11.29 -3.28 -2.17
C ALA A 12 12.07 -3.31 -3.50
N GLU A 13 12.67 -2.17 -3.89
CA GLU A 13 13.54 -2.07 -5.07
C GLU A 13 14.74 -3.02 -4.97
N ASP A 14 15.42 -3.08 -3.81
CA ASP A 14 16.55 -3.99 -3.59
C ASP A 14 16.12 -5.46 -3.61
N ALA A 15 15.00 -5.80 -2.97
CA ALA A 15 14.46 -7.16 -2.96
C ALA A 15 14.10 -7.64 -4.37
N LEU A 16 13.50 -6.77 -5.20
CA LEU A 16 13.22 -7.05 -6.60
C LEU A 16 14.50 -7.28 -7.40
N ALA A 17 15.44 -6.33 -7.35
CA ALA A 17 16.69 -6.40 -8.10
C ALA A 17 17.46 -7.71 -7.79
N ARG A 18 17.51 -8.09 -6.51
CA ARG A 18 18.18 -9.30 -6.04
C ARG A 18 17.38 -10.59 -6.21
N GLY A 19 16.14 -10.55 -6.71
CA GLY A 19 15.30 -11.74 -6.89
C GLY A 19 14.84 -12.38 -5.56
N LYS A 20 14.70 -11.59 -4.50
CA LYS A 20 14.37 -12.06 -3.13
C LYS A 20 12.87 -12.13 -2.83
N VAL A 21 12.00 -11.93 -3.82
CA VAL A 21 10.55 -11.86 -3.64
C VAL A 21 9.99 -13.09 -2.92
N PHE A 22 10.39 -14.30 -3.33
CA PHE A 22 9.98 -15.55 -2.68
C PHE A 22 10.49 -15.68 -1.24
N SER A 23 11.69 -15.17 -0.93
CA SER A 23 12.20 -15.13 0.44
C SER A 23 11.36 -14.22 1.33
N VAL A 24 10.93 -13.07 0.82
CA VAL A 24 10.03 -12.14 1.53
C VAL A 24 8.68 -12.81 1.82
N MET A 25 8.11 -13.52 0.83
CA MET A 25 6.89 -14.32 1.02
C MET A 25 7.06 -15.39 2.11
N ALA A 26 8.14 -16.15 2.05
CA ALA A 26 8.43 -17.22 3.00
C ALA A 26 8.60 -16.71 4.44
N GLN A 27 9.19 -15.51 4.59
CA GLN A 27 9.38 -14.84 5.87
C GLN A 27 8.10 -14.17 6.39
N ARG A 28 7.01 -14.16 5.61
CA ARG A 28 5.73 -13.55 5.96
C ARG A 28 5.85 -12.04 6.23
N ASP A 29 6.79 -11.38 5.57
CA ASP A 29 6.97 -9.93 5.65
C ASP A 29 5.96 -9.23 4.74
N TRP A 30 4.72 -9.18 5.22
CA TRP A 30 3.57 -8.70 4.46
C TRP A 30 3.65 -7.22 4.10
N GLU A 31 4.28 -6.40 4.95
CA GLU A 31 4.50 -4.99 4.67
C GLU A 31 5.43 -4.80 3.46
N LEU A 32 6.55 -5.55 3.42
CA LEU A 32 7.48 -5.48 2.29
C LEU A 32 6.89 -6.11 1.04
N LEU A 33 6.22 -7.26 1.18
CA LEU A 33 5.58 -7.94 0.04
C LEU A 33 4.52 -7.06 -0.62
N HIS A 34 3.76 -6.32 0.19
CA HIS A 34 2.76 -5.36 -0.28
C HIS A 34 3.39 -4.22 -1.10
N GLU A 35 4.49 -3.64 -0.63
CA GLU A 35 5.19 -2.59 -1.38
C GLU A 35 5.84 -3.13 -2.65
N ILE A 36 6.39 -4.35 -2.63
CA ILE A 36 6.90 -5.03 -3.84
C ILE A 36 5.77 -5.21 -4.86
N ALA A 37 4.59 -5.68 -4.43
CA ALA A 37 3.43 -5.84 -5.30
C ALA A 37 2.95 -4.52 -5.89
N ARG A 38 2.98 -3.44 -5.09
CA ARG A 38 2.69 -2.09 -5.56
C ARG A 38 3.68 -1.66 -6.64
N TYR A 39 4.97 -1.89 -6.40
CA TYR A 39 6.04 -1.55 -7.34
C TYR A 39 5.93 -2.32 -8.67
N ILE A 40 5.67 -3.62 -8.63
CA ILE A 40 5.48 -4.43 -9.85
C ILE A 40 4.29 -3.91 -10.66
N ARG A 41 3.19 -3.55 -10.00
CA ARG A 41 1.98 -3.03 -10.66
C ARG A 41 2.20 -1.64 -11.26
N ASP A 42 2.83 -0.74 -10.51
CA ASP A 42 3.02 0.66 -10.90
C ASP A 42 4.20 0.81 -11.89
N ASP A 43 5.05 -0.21 -12.00
CA ASP A 43 6.24 -0.27 -12.86
C ASP A 43 7.35 0.74 -12.48
N VAL A 44 8.50 0.66 -13.16
CA VAL A 44 9.64 1.55 -12.96
C VAL A 44 9.35 2.91 -13.59
N ASP A 45 9.54 3.98 -12.82
CA ASP A 45 9.40 5.36 -13.28
C ASP A 45 10.30 5.63 -14.52
N PRO A 46 9.73 6.02 -15.68
CA PRO A 46 10.50 6.27 -16.89
C PRO A 46 11.45 7.47 -16.77
N ALA A 47 11.21 8.42 -15.86
CA ALA A 47 12.14 9.53 -15.63
C ALA A 47 13.49 9.05 -15.08
N LEU A 48 13.51 7.87 -14.44
CA LEU A 48 14.76 7.24 -13.99
C LEU A 48 15.66 6.86 -15.16
N ALA A 49 15.11 6.57 -16.35
CA ALA A 49 15.91 6.27 -17.53
C ALA A 49 16.78 7.46 -17.99
N LEU A 50 16.39 8.69 -17.65
CA LEU A 50 17.15 9.90 -17.98
C LEU A 50 18.24 10.22 -16.96
N THR A 51 18.01 9.89 -15.69
CA THR A 51 18.91 10.26 -14.58
C THR A 51 19.87 9.13 -14.19
N ASP A 52 19.41 7.88 -14.26
CA ASP A 52 20.20 6.67 -14.01
C ASP A 52 19.73 5.52 -14.92
N PRO A 53 20.20 5.46 -16.18
CA PRO A 53 19.79 4.44 -17.14
C PRO A 53 20.14 3.00 -16.70
N SER A 54 21.20 2.84 -15.92
CA SER A 54 21.65 1.53 -15.44
C SER A 54 20.71 0.99 -14.37
N ARG A 55 20.31 1.83 -13.40
CA ARG A 55 19.32 1.47 -12.39
C ARG A 55 17.95 1.23 -13.01
N TYR A 56 17.53 2.05 -13.98
CA TYR A 56 16.27 1.84 -14.70
C TYR A 56 16.23 0.44 -15.34
N ARG A 57 17.25 0.06 -16.11
CA ARG A 57 17.33 -1.25 -16.77
C ARG A 57 17.29 -2.40 -15.76
N LEU A 58 18.08 -2.31 -14.68
CA LEU A 58 18.12 -3.31 -13.62
C LEU A 58 16.74 -3.55 -12.99
N LEU A 59 16.04 -2.47 -12.63
CA LEU A 59 14.73 -2.57 -11.99
C LEU A 59 13.67 -3.07 -12.99
N ARG A 60 13.74 -2.63 -14.25
CA ARG A 60 12.80 -3.04 -15.29
C ARG A 60 12.94 -4.52 -15.62
N GLU A 61 14.17 -5.02 -15.68
CA GLU A 61 14.46 -6.44 -15.82
C GLU A 61 13.93 -7.25 -14.62
N ALA A 62 14.10 -6.74 -13.39
CA ALA A 62 13.56 -7.39 -12.20
C ALA A 62 12.03 -7.49 -12.21
N VAL A 63 11.32 -6.42 -12.59
CA VAL A 63 9.87 -6.42 -12.76
C VAL A 63 9.46 -7.42 -13.85
N THR A 64 10.16 -7.41 -14.99
CA THR A 64 9.92 -8.36 -16.08
C THR A 64 10.08 -9.81 -15.62
N ARG A 65 11.14 -10.13 -14.86
CA ARG A 65 11.34 -11.47 -14.28
C ARG A 65 10.16 -11.87 -13.39
N CYS A 66 9.62 -10.97 -12.58
CA CYS A 66 8.46 -11.25 -11.74
C CYS A 66 7.22 -11.62 -12.58
N HIS A 67 6.97 -10.89 -13.68
CA HIS A 67 5.88 -11.22 -14.60
C HIS A 67 6.06 -12.59 -15.25
N VAL A 68 7.27 -12.89 -15.73
CA VAL A 68 7.61 -14.20 -16.32
C VAL A 68 7.46 -15.33 -15.31
N GLN A 69 7.75 -15.08 -14.03
CA GLN A 69 7.54 -16.03 -12.93
C GLN A 69 6.06 -16.20 -12.52
N GLY A 70 5.12 -15.51 -13.18
CA GLY A 70 3.68 -15.61 -12.89
C GLY A 70 3.23 -14.75 -11.71
N LEU A 71 4.07 -13.84 -11.21
CA LEU A 71 3.75 -12.95 -10.09
C LEU A 71 2.86 -11.76 -10.49
N THR A 72 2.38 -11.70 -11.73
CA THR A 72 1.46 -10.65 -12.22
C THR A 72 0.19 -10.52 -11.38
N HIS A 73 -0.25 -11.61 -10.75
CA HIS A 73 -1.42 -11.62 -9.88
C HIS A 73 -1.11 -11.24 -8.42
N MET A 74 0.16 -11.06 -8.07
CA MET A 74 0.58 -10.59 -6.76
C MET A 74 0.32 -9.08 -6.68
N THR A 75 -0.93 -8.71 -6.43
CA THR A 75 -1.33 -7.31 -6.22
C THR A 75 -1.39 -6.98 -4.74
N PRO A 76 -1.23 -5.68 -4.38
CA PRO A 76 -1.42 -5.21 -3.01
C PRO A 76 -2.75 -5.68 -2.40
N GLU A 77 -3.82 -5.64 -3.20
CA GLU A 77 -5.17 -6.06 -2.82
C GLU A 77 -5.22 -7.55 -2.50
N ARG A 78 -4.61 -8.39 -3.35
CA ARG A 78 -4.63 -9.85 -3.17
C ARG A 78 -3.80 -10.29 -1.97
N ILE A 79 -2.69 -9.62 -1.69
CA ILE A 79 -1.91 -9.85 -0.47
C ILE A 79 -2.76 -9.59 0.76
N ARG A 80 -3.46 -8.45 0.83
CA ARG A 80 -4.37 -8.16 1.95
C ARG A 80 -5.47 -9.20 2.08
N ALA A 81 -6.10 -9.60 0.97
CA ALA A 81 -7.18 -10.58 0.97
C ALA A 81 -6.73 -11.98 1.43
N VAL A 82 -5.56 -12.45 1.00
CA VAL A 82 -5.06 -13.80 1.32
C VAL A 82 -4.46 -13.87 2.73
N THR A 83 -3.78 -12.81 3.17
CA THR A 83 -3.05 -12.82 4.44
C THR A 83 -3.83 -12.23 5.61
N GLY A 84 -4.89 -11.47 5.35
CA GLY A 84 -5.59 -10.66 6.35
C GLY A 84 -4.77 -9.46 6.85
N TRP A 85 -3.59 -9.20 6.27
CA TRP A 85 -2.75 -8.09 6.67
C TRP A 85 -3.39 -6.76 6.27
N ALA A 86 -3.45 -5.84 7.23
CA ALA A 86 -3.79 -4.45 7.00
C ALA A 86 -2.60 -3.59 7.43
N PRO A 87 -2.21 -2.58 6.64
CA PRO A 87 -1.27 -1.58 7.13
C PRO A 87 -1.88 -0.90 8.35
N ASP A 88 -1.07 -0.58 9.37
CA ASP A 88 -1.45 0.34 10.43
C ASP A 88 -1.73 1.71 9.81
N VAL A 89 -2.95 1.89 9.32
CA VAL A 89 -3.47 3.20 9.00
C VAL A 89 -3.72 3.83 10.35
N HIS A 90 -2.79 4.69 10.80
CA HIS A 90 -3.15 5.71 11.77
C HIS A 90 -4.33 6.48 11.17
N GLN A 91 -5.52 6.08 11.57
CA GLN A 91 -6.76 6.77 11.25
C GLN A 91 -6.56 8.19 11.77
N PRO A 92 -6.59 9.24 10.93
CA PRO A 92 -6.64 10.58 11.46
C PRO A 92 -7.83 10.61 12.42
N ALA A 93 -7.57 11.07 13.65
CA ALA A 93 -8.54 11.09 14.72
C ALA A 93 -9.90 11.51 14.16
N SER A 94 -10.86 10.58 14.20
CA SER A 94 -12.26 10.91 13.99
C SER A 94 -12.58 11.91 15.10
N SER A 95 -12.60 13.21 14.77
CA SER A 95 -13.08 14.24 15.66
C SER A 95 -14.50 13.83 16.06
N GLY A 96 -14.63 13.50 17.34
CA GLY A 96 -15.79 12.84 17.90
C GLY A 96 -17.08 13.60 17.59
N GLY A 97 -18.11 12.82 17.29
CA GLY A 97 -19.47 13.30 17.31
C GLY A 97 -19.81 13.87 18.69
N ARG A 98 -20.46 15.04 18.68
CA ARG A 98 -21.33 15.46 19.78
C ARG A 98 -22.74 15.56 19.22
N LYS A 99 -23.56 14.55 19.50
CA LYS A 99 -24.98 14.70 19.87
C LYS A 99 -25.06 14.17 21.31
N PRO A 100 -25.85 14.77 22.22
CA PRO A 100 -27.28 15.04 21.99
C PRO A 100 -27.76 16.37 22.61
N GLU A 101 -28.92 16.88 22.18
CA GLU A 101 -29.87 17.44 23.15
C GLU A 101 -31.29 17.38 22.60
N THR A 102 -32.08 16.55 23.28
CA THR A 102 -33.53 16.47 23.21
C THR A 102 -34.10 17.69 23.92
N ALA A 103 -35.03 18.41 23.31
CA ALA A 103 -35.95 19.30 24.02
C ALA A 103 -37.36 19.08 23.46
N GLU A 104 -38.17 18.38 24.24
CA GLU A 104 -39.63 18.30 24.08
C GLU A 104 -40.25 19.69 24.35
N GLU A 105 -41.06 20.17 23.38
CA GLU A 105 -42.41 20.76 23.46
C GLU A 105 -42.86 21.69 24.62
N PRO A 106 -44.04 22.34 24.57
CA PRO A 106 -44.79 22.97 23.45
C PRO A 106 -45.36 24.36 23.86
N GLU A 107 -45.55 25.32 22.94
CA GLU A 107 -46.53 26.41 23.19
C GLU A 107 -47.26 26.80 21.92
N GLY A 108 -48.59 26.70 21.99
CA GLY A 108 -49.49 26.90 20.87
C GLY A 108 -49.79 28.36 20.57
N VAL A 109 -50.20 28.60 19.33
CA VAL A 109 -51.12 29.68 18.96
C VAL A 109 -52.02 29.14 17.86
N SER A 110 -53.23 28.74 18.24
CA SER A 110 -54.42 28.89 17.40
C SER A 110 -54.93 30.31 17.56
N LEU A 111 -55.50 30.87 16.48
CA LEU A 111 -56.61 31.84 16.38
C LEU A 111 -56.46 32.70 15.11
N PRO A 112 -57.53 33.27 14.57
CA PRO A 112 -58.86 32.74 14.27
C PRO A 112 -59.10 32.53 12.75
#